data_AF-A0AAD6VNR6-F1
#
_entry.id   AF-A0AAD6VNR6-F1
#
_cell.length_a   1.000
_cell.length_b   1.000
_cell.length_c   1.000
_cell.angle_alpha   90.00
_cell.angle_beta   90.00
_cell.angle_gamma   90.00
#
_symmetry.space_group_name_H-M   'P 1'
#
loop_
_entity.id
_entity.type
_entity.pdbx_description
1 polymer ?
#
loop_
_entity_poly.entity_id
_entity_poly.type
_entity_poly.pdbx_seq_one_letter_code
_entity_poly.pdbx_strand_id
1 'polypeptide(L)'
;MLLSVFCVFHLFLTSTAAAASAFLSAAQSVTDCTSCLDFLGTLREIAREGTDPFIANLTSFCVSLHAEDPDVCTGIIAREGPILAHDLRQINTSGPTALRLCDALFGQCVDRPVRPFTVRFPKPAPAHPKVFTSRGRPTVRVVHISDVHIDRMYTVGAEANCTKSICCREFDDSPAVPTVPAGPNGNVRCDPPVTLADSMLAEVERLHPRFSRLTGDGTCARRISWAL
;
A
#
# COMPACT_ATOMS: atom_id res chain seq x y z
N MET A 1 19.35 -8.39 -44.29
CA MET A 1 19.39 -8.69 -42.83
C MET A 1 19.07 -7.50 -41.93
N LEU A 2 19.24 -6.23 -42.35
CA LEU A 2 18.90 -5.06 -41.52
C LEU A 2 17.42 -4.62 -41.58
N LEU A 3 16.69 -4.88 -42.68
CA LEU A 3 15.25 -4.57 -42.77
C LEU A 3 14.36 -5.50 -41.91
N SER A 4 14.82 -6.70 -41.60
CA SER A 4 14.09 -7.69 -40.79
C SER A 4 14.18 -7.42 -39.29
N VAL A 5 15.17 -6.65 -38.82
CA VAL A 5 15.31 -6.28 -37.40
C VAL A 5 14.49 -5.02 -37.08
N PHE A 6 14.44 -4.04 -37.98
CA PHE A 6 13.64 -2.83 -37.81
C PHE A 6 12.13 -3.10 -37.84
N CYS A 7 11.66 -4.06 -38.64
CA CYS A 7 10.23 -4.43 -38.69
C CYS A 7 9.78 -5.12 -37.40
N VAL A 8 10.65 -5.94 -36.80
CA VAL A 8 10.40 -6.59 -35.51
C VAL A 8 10.44 -5.56 -34.37
N PHE A 9 11.42 -4.64 -34.36
CA PHE A 9 11.47 -3.55 -33.38
C PHE A 9 10.29 -2.57 -33.50
N HIS A 10 9.83 -2.26 -34.72
CA HIS A 10 8.63 -1.45 -34.94
C HIS A 10 7.34 -2.19 -34.54
N LEU A 11 7.21 -3.50 -34.81
CA LEU A 11 6.07 -4.28 -34.32
C LEU A 11 6.06 -4.38 -32.79
N PHE A 12 7.22 -4.46 -32.13
CA PHE A 12 7.28 -4.44 -30.67
C PHE A 12 6.91 -3.06 -30.10
N LEU A 13 7.34 -1.94 -30.71
CA LEU A 13 6.96 -0.60 -30.27
C LEU A 13 5.50 -0.23 -30.60
N THR A 14 4.92 -0.72 -31.70
CA THR A 14 3.50 -0.47 -32.02
C THR A 14 2.56 -1.40 -31.26
N SER A 15 3.01 -2.61 -30.92
CA SER A 15 2.25 -3.55 -30.08
C SER A 15 2.10 -3.04 -28.66
N THR A 16 3.13 -2.38 -28.07
CA THR A 16 3.04 -1.87 -26.70
C THR A 16 2.16 -0.65 -26.58
N ALA A 17 2.21 0.30 -27.52
CA ALA A 17 1.33 1.48 -27.50
C ALA A 17 -0.15 1.11 -27.73
N ALA A 18 -0.43 0.21 -28.68
CA ALA A 18 -1.78 -0.30 -28.91
C ALA A 18 -2.28 -1.13 -27.71
N ALA A 19 -1.45 -2.02 -27.16
CA ALA A 19 -1.79 -2.80 -25.96
C ALA A 19 -2.00 -1.90 -24.72
N ALA A 20 -1.19 -0.86 -24.54
CA ALA A 20 -1.34 0.11 -23.45
C ALA A 20 -2.64 0.93 -23.59
N SER A 21 -2.99 1.35 -24.81
CA SER A 21 -4.25 2.06 -25.08
C SER A 21 -5.47 1.17 -24.85
N ALA A 22 -5.40 -0.10 -25.28
CA ALA A 22 -6.44 -1.10 -25.03
C ALA A 22 -6.59 -1.38 -23.52
N PHE A 23 -5.46 -1.52 -22.80
CA PHE A 23 -5.44 -1.71 -21.36
C PHE A 23 -6.05 -0.54 -20.59
N LEU A 24 -5.69 0.70 -20.98
CA LEU A 24 -6.26 1.92 -20.41
C LEU A 24 -7.77 2.00 -20.62
N SER A 25 -8.25 1.67 -21.83
CA SER A 25 -9.69 1.66 -22.13
C SER A 25 -10.43 0.58 -21.33
N ALA A 26 -9.84 -0.62 -21.19
CA ALA A 26 -10.44 -1.71 -20.42
C ALA A 26 -10.54 -1.35 -18.94
N ALA A 27 -9.52 -0.69 -18.39
CA ALA A 27 -9.50 -0.29 -16.99
C ALA A 27 -10.47 0.88 -16.69
N GLN A 28 -10.61 1.85 -17.60
CA GLN A 28 -11.62 2.93 -17.49
C GLN A 28 -13.06 2.41 -17.60
N SER A 29 -13.25 1.22 -18.18
CA SER A 29 -14.56 0.59 -18.33
C SER A 29 -15.02 -0.18 -17.09
N VAL A 30 -14.19 -0.26 -16.03
CA VAL A 30 -14.56 -0.93 -14.77
C VAL A 30 -15.55 -0.08 -13.98
N THR A 31 -16.83 -0.24 -14.29
CA THR A 31 -17.94 0.50 -13.66
C THR A 31 -18.88 -0.41 -12.87
N ASP A 32 -18.75 -1.71 -13.03
CA ASP A 32 -19.58 -2.72 -12.38
C ASP A 32 -18.79 -4.01 -12.10
N CYS A 33 -19.48 -5.00 -11.52
CA CYS A 33 -18.85 -6.27 -11.18
C CYS A 33 -18.40 -7.07 -12.42
N THR A 34 -19.18 -7.06 -13.51
CA THR A 34 -18.86 -7.83 -14.72
C THR A 34 -17.63 -7.28 -15.42
N SER A 35 -17.62 -5.97 -15.67
CA SER A 35 -16.47 -5.25 -16.25
C SER A 35 -15.20 -5.43 -15.43
N CYS A 36 -15.30 -5.49 -14.10
CA CYS A 36 -14.15 -5.81 -13.25
C CYS A 36 -13.61 -7.24 -13.49
N LEU A 37 -14.48 -8.24 -13.56
CA LEU A 37 -14.05 -9.63 -13.80
C LEU A 37 -13.41 -9.80 -15.18
N ASP A 38 -13.96 -9.14 -16.19
CA ASP A 38 -13.40 -9.12 -17.54
C ASP A 38 -12.03 -8.44 -17.57
N PHE A 39 -11.88 -7.35 -16.80
CA PHE A 39 -10.61 -6.68 -16.63
C PHE A 39 -9.57 -7.55 -15.91
N LEU A 40 -9.96 -8.29 -14.87
CA LEU A 40 -9.09 -9.29 -14.23
C LEU A 40 -8.67 -10.40 -15.20
N GLY A 41 -9.56 -10.79 -16.13
CA GLY A 41 -9.23 -11.70 -17.23
C GLY A 41 -8.14 -11.13 -18.15
N THR A 42 -8.30 -9.87 -18.56
CA THR A 42 -7.31 -9.15 -19.38
C THR A 42 -5.95 -9.05 -18.67
N LEU A 43 -5.97 -8.64 -17.40
CA LEU A 43 -4.77 -8.57 -16.55
C LEU A 43 -4.06 -9.92 -16.43
N ARG A 44 -4.83 -11.01 -16.35
CA ARG A 44 -4.27 -12.37 -16.31
C ARG A 44 -3.56 -12.75 -17.60
N GLU A 45 -4.12 -12.42 -18.76
CA GLU A 45 -3.45 -12.72 -20.04
C GLU A 45 -2.14 -11.94 -20.18
N ILE A 46 -2.12 -10.65 -19.82
CA ILE A 46 -0.89 -9.86 -19.78
C ILE A 46 0.12 -10.48 -18.78
N ALA A 47 -0.34 -10.91 -17.60
CA ALA A 47 0.52 -11.57 -16.63
C ALA A 47 1.07 -12.92 -17.13
N ARG A 48 0.40 -13.60 -18.07
CA ARG A 48 0.90 -14.84 -18.69
C ARG A 48 1.98 -14.59 -19.73
N GLU A 49 1.95 -13.44 -20.40
CA GLU A 49 3.00 -13.03 -21.36
C GLU A 49 4.33 -12.75 -20.66
N GLY A 50 4.27 -12.17 -19.46
CA GLY A 50 5.45 -11.96 -18.62
C GLY A 50 5.21 -10.96 -17.50
N THR A 51 6.12 -10.94 -16.52
CA THR A 51 6.06 -9.97 -15.42
C THR A 51 6.44 -8.56 -15.89
N ASP A 52 7.46 -8.43 -16.74
CA ASP A 52 7.91 -7.13 -17.26
C ASP A 52 6.84 -6.39 -18.10
N PRO A 53 6.16 -7.01 -19.10
CA PRO A 53 5.09 -6.35 -19.83
C PRO A 53 3.89 -6.01 -18.93
N PHE A 54 3.62 -6.83 -17.91
CA PHE A 54 2.59 -6.57 -16.93
C PHE A 54 2.88 -5.32 -16.09
N ILE A 55 4.10 -5.19 -15.56
CA ILE A 55 4.56 -4.01 -14.83
C ILE A 55 4.49 -2.78 -15.74
N ALA A 56 5.01 -2.87 -16.97
CA ALA A 56 5.02 -1.74 -17.90
C ALA A 56 3.60 -1.21 -18.22
N ASN A 57 2.65 -2.10 -18.49
CA ASN A 57 1.26 -1.73 -18.78
C ASN A 57 0.56 -1.12 -17.56
N LEU A 58 0.75 -1.70 -16.37
CA LEU A 58 0.21 -1.15 -15.13
C LEU A 58 0.80 0.23 -14.81
N THR A 59 2.12 0.40 -14.96
CA THR A 59 2.77 1.70 -14.74
C THR A 59 2.24 2.75 -15.71
N SER A 60 2.17 2.42 -17.00
CA SER A 60 1.60 3.32 -18.01
C SER A 60 0.17 3.72 -17.67
N PHE A 61 -0.63 2.78 -17.20
CA PHE A 61 -2.01 3.02 -16.79
C PHE A 61 -2.12 3.96 -15.58
N CYS A 62 -1.36 3.68 -14.51
CA CYS A 62 -1.32 4.52 -13.30
C CYS A 62 -0.98 5.97 -13.64
N VAL A 63 0.06 6.17 -14.46
CA VAL A 63 0.51 7.51 -14.90
C VAL A 63 -0.54 8.19 -15.77
N SER A 64 -1.15 7.46 -16.72
CA SER A 64 -2.12 8.03 -17.66
C SER A 64 -3.43 8.45 -16.99
N LEU A 65 -3.82 7.78 -15.91
CA LEU A 65 -4.99 8.17 -15.11
C LEU A 65 -4.71 9.28 -14.10
N HIS A 66 -3.46 9.70 -13.95
CA HIS A 66 -3.05 10.56 -12.83
C HIS A 66 -3.51 10.00 -11.48
N ALA A 67 -3.43 8.68 -11.32
CA ALA A 67 -3.82 8.01 -10.09
C ALA A 67 -2.89 8.39 -8.93
N GLU A 68 -1.59 8.51 -9.23
CA GLU A 68 -0.52 8.98 -8.36
C GLU A 68 0.53 9.72 -9.20
N ASP A 69 1.51 10.36 -8.55
CA ASP A 69 2.66 10.96 -9.24
C ASP A 69 3.46 9.89 -10.03
N PRO A 70 4.12 10.24 -11.16
CA PRO A 70 4.77 9.25 -12.01
C PRO A 70 5.86 8.40 -11.34
N ASP A 71 6.62 8.99 -10.41
CA ASP A 71 7.63 8.31 -9.61
C ASP A 71 6.99 7.32 -8.61
N VAL A 72 5.87 7.71 -8.01
CA VAL A 72 5.08 6.86 -7.10
C VAL A 72 4.50 5.66 -7.87
N CYS A 73 3.86 5.91 -9.01
CA CYS A 73 3.34 4.86 -9.90
C CYS A 73 4.43 3.86 -10.28
N THR A 74 5.59 4.36 -10.70
CA THR A 74 6.72 3.51 -11.11
C THR A 74 7.20 2.65 -9.95
N GLY A 75 7.42 3.25 -8.78
CA GLY A 75 7.98 2.56 -7.63
C GLY A 75 7.04 1.54 -7.00
N ILE A 76 5.74 1.88 -6.81
CA ILE A 76 4.76 0.95 -6.23
C ILE A 76 4.57 -0.25 -7.17
N ILE A 77 4.42 -0.02 -8.46
CA ILE A 77 4.12 -1.09 -9.42
C ILE A 77 5.35 -1.97 -9.67
N ALA A 78 6.56 -1.41 -9.67
CA ALA A 78 7.78 -2.21 -9.71
C ALA A 78 7.88 -3.18 -8.52
N ARG A 79 7.38 -2.78 -7.34
CA ARG A 79 7.43 -3.58 -6.11
C ARG A 79 6.31 -4.60 -6.01
N GLU A 80 5.06 -4.16 -6.21
CA GLU A 80 3.87 -5.00 -6.00
C GLU A 80 3.45 -5.76 -7.27
N GLY A 81 3.80 -5.24 -8.45
CA GLY A 81 3.46 -5.81 -9.76
C GLY A 81 3.87 -7.28 -9.94
N PRO A 82 5.08 -7.73 -9.53
CA PRO A 82 5.46 -9.14 -9.59
C PRO A 82 4.54 -10.08 -8.80
N ILE A 83 4.09 -9.64 -7.62
CA ILE A 83 3.20 -10.41 -6.74
C ILE A 83 1.80 -10.47 -7.39
N LEU A 84 1.29 -9.34 -7.84
CA LEU A 84 0.01 -9.28 -8.54
C LEU A 84 0.00 -10.15 -9.81
N ALA A 85 1.08 -10.11 -10.60
CA ALA A 85 1.23 -10.96 -11.78
C ALA A 85 1.23 -12.46 -11.41
N HIS A 86 1.91 -12.81 -10.31
CA HIS A 86 1.93 -14.18 -9.81
C HIS A 86 0.52 -14.63 -9.42
N ASP A 87 -0.18 -13.85 -8.61
CA ASP A 87 -1.51 -14.18 -8.12
C ASP A 87 -2.51 -14.31 -9.27
N LEU A 88 -2.51 -13.38 -10.22
CA LEU A 88 -3.39 -13.40 -11.39
C LEU A 88 -3.23 -14.66 -12.23
N ARG A 89 -2.00 -15.20 -12.35
CA ARG A 89 -1.76 -16.47 -13.06
C ARG A 89 -2.43 -17.65 -12.34
N GLN A 90 -2.47 -17.62 -11.00
CA GLN A 90 -2.93 -18.72 -10.15
C GLN A 90 -4.44 -18.67 -9.84
N ILE A 91 -5.06 -17.49 -9.79
CA ILE A 91 -6.47 -17.38 -9.42
C ILE A 91 -7.41 -17.82 -10.54
N ASN A 92 -8.62 -18.21 -10.13
CA ASN A 92 -9.77 -18.28 -11.03
C ASN A 92 -10.41 -16.89 -11.14
N THR A 93 -10.28 -16.25 -12.31
CA THR A 93 -10.78 -14.90 -12.64
C THR A 93 -12.29 -14.76 -12.65
N SER A 94 -13.04 -15.86 -12.55
CA SER A 94 -14.50 -15.85 -12.38
C SER A 94 -14.93 -16.47 -11.04
N GLY A 95 -13.97 -16.80 -10.18
CA GLY A 95 -14.21 -17.45 -8.91
C GLY A 95 -14.50 -16.48 -7.75
N PRO A 96 -14.78 -17.01 -6.55
CA PRO A 96 -14.99 -16.21 -5.35
C PRO A 96 -13.85 -15.23 -5.04
N THR A 97 -12.61 -15.63 -5.32
CA THR A 97 -11.39 -14.83 -5.13
C THR A 97 -11.36 -13.62 -6.04
N ALA A 98 -11.60 -13.80 -7.35
CA ALA A 98 -11.59 -12.70 -8.31
C ALA A 98 -12.61 -11.62 -7.95
N LEU A 99 -13.79 -12.04 -7.53
CA LEU A 99 -14.78 -11.06 -7.13
C LEU A 99 -14.42 -10.34 -5.81
N ARG A 100 -13.66 -10.97 -4.89
CA ARG A 100 -13.12 -10.28 -3.69
C ARG A 100 -11.96 -9.36 -4.04
N LEU A 101 -11.20 -9.72 -5.06
CA LEU A 101 -10.15 -8.87 -5.62
C LEU A 101 -10.77 -7.63 -6.31
N CYS A 102 -11.89 -7.79 -7.01
CA CYS A 102 -12.69 -6.69 -7.55
C CYS A 102 -13.21 -5.72 -6.49
N ASP A 103 -13.65 -6.27 -5.36
CA ASP A 103 -14.10 -5.51 -4.19
C ASP A 103 -12.92 -4.72 -3.58
N ALA A 104 -11.80 -5.39 -3.36
CA ALA A 104 -10.61 -4.80 -2.76
C ALA A 104 -9.92 -3.73 -3.64
N LEU A 105 -9.85 -3.93 -4.96
CA LEU A 105 -9.10 -3.05 -5.87
C LEU A 105 -9.96 -1.97 -6.53
N PHE A 106 -11.22 -2.27 -6.85
CA PHE A 106 -12.08 -1.39 -7.65
C PHE A 106 -13.38 -1.00 -6.95
N GLY A 107 -13.62 -1.49 -5.72
CA GLY A 107 -14.88 -1.28 -5.00
C GLY A 107 -16.09 -1.90 -5.70
N GLN A 108 -15.88 -2.91 -6.55
CA GLN A 108 -16.93 -3.60 -7.30
C GLN A 108 -17.25 -4.96 -6.69
N CYS A 109 -18.44 -5.52 -6.93
CA CYS A 109 -18.86 -6.81 -6.38
C CYS A 109 -19.01 -6.86 -4.83
N VAL A 110 -19.36 -5.74 -4.20
CA VAL A 110 -19.41 -5.53 -2.73
C VAL A 110 -20.46 -6.39 -2.01
N ASP A 111 -21.60 -6.67 -2.64
CA ASP A 111 -22.76 -7.34 -2.02
C ASP A 111 -22.59 -8.86 -1.87
N ARG A 112 -21.64 -9.26 -1.03
CA ARG A 112 -21.25 -10.68 -0.91
C ARG A 112 -21.24 -11.12 0.54
N PRO A 113 -22.15 -12.03 0.93
CA PRO A 113 -22.19 -12.52 2.29
C PRO A 113 -20.83 -13.09 2.67
N VAL A 114 -20.37 -12.72 3.87
CA VAL A 114 -19.17 -13.30 4.47
C VAL A 114 -19.37 -14.80 4.52
N ARG A 115 -18.39 -15.57 4.04
CA ARG A 115 -18.46 -17.04 4.14
C ARG A 115 -18.42 -17.38 5.64
N PRO A 116 -19.50 -17.94 6.21
CA PRO A 116 -19.51 -18.22 7.63
C PRO A 116 -18.41 -19.23 7.94
N PHE A 117 -17.56 -18.87 8.89
CA PHE A 117 -16.52 -19.75 9.39
C PHE A 117 -16.75 -19.99 10.88
N THR A 118 -17.11 -21.22 11.24
CA THR A 118 -17.28 -21.60 12.64
C THR A 118 -15.93 -22.02 13.21
N VAL A 119 -15.34 -21.13 14.01
CA VAL A 119 -14.11 -21.43 14.76
C VAL A 119 -14.41 -22.53 15.79
N ARG A 120 -13.69 -23.65 15.71
CA ARG A 120 -13.78 -24.71 16.72
C ARG A 120 -12.83 -24.39 17.86
N PHE A 121 -13.38 -24.09 19.03
CA PHE A 121 -12.58 -23.92 20.24
C PHE A 121 -12.23 -25.29 20.83
N PRO A 122 -10.98 -25.49 21.30
CA PRO A 122 -10.59 -26.75 21.94
C PRO A 122 -11.37 -27.10 23.20
N LYS A 123 -11.97 -26.11 23.86
CA LYS A 123 -12.74 -26.27 25.09
C LYS A 123 -14.01 -25.39 25.02
N PRO A 124 -15.13 -25.85 25.60
CA PRO A 124 -16.32 -25.02 25.72
C PRO A 124 -16.06 -23.80 26.62
N ALA A 125 -16.87 -22.76 26.46
CA ALA A 125 -16.84 -21.61 27.35
C ALA A 125 -17.06 -22.04 28.81
N PRO A 126 -16.31 -21.49 29.80
CA PRO A 126 -16.51 -21.84 31.21
C PRO A 126 -17.93 -21.49 31.69
N ALA A 127 -18.59 -22.42 32.38
CA ALA A 127 -19.94 -22.21 32.94
C ALA A 127 -20.00 -21.05 33.95
N HIS A 128 -18.87 -20.77 34.62
CA HIS A 128 -18.72 -19.68 35.57
C HIS A 128 -17.47 -18.87 35.20
N PRO A 129 -17.62 -17.81 34.37
CA PRO A 129 -16.52 -16.92 34.04
C PRO A 129 -15.91 -16.35 35.31
N LYS A 130 -14.59 -16.42 35.43
CA LYS A 130 -13.88 -15.85 36.57
C LYS A 130 -13.96 -14.32 36.50
N VAL A 131 -14.75 -13.72 37.38
CA VAL A 131 -14.74 -12.26 37.57
C VAL A 131 -13.54 -11.90 38.45
N PHE A 132 -12.64 -11.07 37.94
CA PHE A 132 -11.50 -10.60 38.72
C PHE A 132 -11.90 -9.38 39.54
N THR A 133 -11.81 -9.49 40.87
CA THR A 133 -11.92 -8.36 41.79
C THR A 133 -10.53 -7.96 42.26
N SER A 134 -10.24 -6.65 42.20
CA SER A 134 -8.99 -6.12 42.73
C SER A 134 -8.91 -6.39 44.23
N ARG A 135 -7.78 -6.92 44.69
CA ARG A 135 -7.50 -7.15 46.12
C ARG A 135 -6.80 -5.97 46.79
N GLY A 136 -6.88 -4.77 46.20
CA GLY A 136 -6.18 -3.58 46.70
C GLY A 136 -4.65 -3.68 46.59
N ARG A 137 -4.13 -4.47 45.63
CA ARG A 137 -2.68 -4.54 45.37
C ARG A 137 -2.16 -3.17 44.87
N PRO A 138 -0.90 -2.82 45.14
CA PRO A 138 -0.28 -1.63 44.57
C PRO A 138 -0.43 -1.60 43.05
N THR A 139 -0.79 -0.43 42.51
CA THR A 139 -0.89 -0.24 41.06
C THR A 139 0.51 -0.25 40.44
N VAL A 140 0.58 -0.66 39.18
CA VAL A 140 1.81 -0.56 38.37
C VAL A 140 1.56 0.44 37.25
N ARG A 141 2.56 1.27 36.97
CA ARG A 141 2.53 2.17 35.81
C ARG A 141 3.09 1.43 34.60
N VAL A 142 2.35 1.45 33.51
CA VAL A 142 2.74 0.85 32.24
C VAL A 142 2.60 1.91 31.17
N VAL A 143 3.58 1.99 30.28
CA VAL A 143 3.49 2.82 29.08
C VAL A 143 3.10 1.94 27.92
N HIS A 144 2.12 2.37 27.13
CA HIS A 144 1.70 1.73 25.90
C HIS A 144 1.97 2.67 24.74
N ILE A 145 2.83 2.24 23.82
CA ILE A 145 3.20 2.94 22.60
C ILE A 145 2.57 2.18 21.43
N SER A 146 1.99 2.88 20.47
CA SER A 146 1.41 2.28 19.27
C SER A 146 1.63 3.21 18.07
N ASP A 147 1.78 2.61 16.88
CA ASP A 147 1.70 3.30 15.58
C ASP A 147 2.64 4.53 15.50
N VAL A 148 3.91 4.33 15.85
CA VAL A 148 4.90 5.43 15.92
C VAL A 148 5.23 5.97 14.54
N HIS A 149 5.17 5.16 13.47
CA HIS A 149 5.44 5.56 12.08
C HIS A 149 6.69 6.44 11.92
N ILE A 150 7.87 5.99 12.40
CA ILE A 150 9.07 6.84 12.36
C ILE A 150 9.53 7.04 10.91
N ASP A 151 9.51 8.29 10.44
CA ASP A 151 10.06 8.65 9.15
C ASP A 151 11.54 9.02 9.25
N ARG A 152 12.39 8.11 8.79
CA ARG A 152 13.86 8.30 8.75
C ARG A 152 14.32 9.25 7.65
N MET A 153 13.46 9.57 6.69
CA MET A 153 13.73 10.49 5.59
C MET A 153 13.13 11.88 5.85
N TYR A 154 12.48 12.10 7.00
CA TYR A 154 11.91 13.38 7.37
C TYR A 154 12.98 14.47 7.31
N THR A 155 12.74 15.51 6.53
CA THR A 155 13.67 16.63 6.37
C THR A 155 13.01 17.91 6.87
N VAL A 156 13.63 18.54 7.88
CA VAL A 156 13.13 19.79 8.44
C VAL A 156 13.21 20.88 7.37
N GLY A 157 12.12 21.61 7.17
CA GLY A 157 11.98 22.62 6.13
C GLY A 157 11.45 22.09 4.80
N ALA A 158 11.41 20.78 4.56
CA ALA A 158 10.83 20.23 3.33
C ALA A 158 9.33 20.55 3.18
N GLU A 159 8.79 20.42 1.98
CA GLU A 159 7.36 20.68 1.72
C GLU A 159 6.46 19.66 2.43
N ALA A 160 5.51 20.14 3.22
CA ALA A 160 4.52 19.34 3.93
C ALA A 160 3.17 19.25 3.19
N ASN A 161 2.94 20.10 2.18
CA ASN A 161 1.76 20.09 1.32
C ASN A 161 2.13 19.63 -0.10
N CYS A 162 2.45 18.35 -0.24
CA CYS A 162 2.79 17.70 -1.50
C CYS A 162 1.62 16.85 -2.04
N THR A 163 1.75 16.38 -3.29
CA THR A 163 0.81 15.46 -3.96
C THR A 163 1.08 14.00 -3.66
N LYS A 164 2.26 13.68 -3.11
CA LYS A 164 2.67 12.32 -2.76
C LYS A 164 1.96 11.83 -1.49
N SER A 165 1.84 10.52 -1.35
CA SER A 165 1.19 9.89 -0.18
C SER A 165 1.95 10.04 1.13
N ILE A 166 3.22 10.50 1.10
CA ILE A 166 3.95 10.98 2.28
C ILE A 166 4.79 12.21 1.90
N CYS A 167 4.64 13.30 2.67
CA CYS A 167 5.36 14.56 2.48
C CYS A 167 6.48 14.73 3.52
N CYS A 168 7.01 15.94 3.67
CA CYS A 168 8.11 16.29 4.58
C CYS A 168 9.42 15.56 4.29
N ARG A 169 9.67 15.23 3.01
CA ARG A 169 10.93 14.68 2.51
C ARG A 169 11.38 15.51 1.32
N GLU A 170 12.66 15.42 1.00
CA GLU A 170 13.21 15.96 -0.24
C GLU A 170 13.00 14.96 -1.37
N PHE A 171 12.36 15.42 -2.44
CA PHE A 171 12.16 14.69 -3.70
C PHE A 171 12.73 15.51 -4.85
N ASP A 172 13.05 14.87 -5.98
CA ASP A 172 13.61 15.55 -7.16
C ASP A 172 12.68 16.65 -7.72
N ASP A 173 11.37 16.51 -7.53
CA ASP A 173 10.33 17.44 -7.94
C ASP A 173 9.90 18.42 -6.82
N SER A 174 10.63 18.46 -5.71
CA SER A 174 10.31 19.36 -4.59
C SER A 174 10.46 20.83 -4.98
N PRO A 175 9.57 21.71 -4.48
CA PRO A 175 9.66 23.13 -4.78
C PRO A 175 10.92 23.72 -4.13
N ALA A 176 11.60 24.62 -4.85
CA ALA A 176 12.78 25.31 -4.31
C ALA A 176 12.48 26.15 -3.06
N VAL A 177 11.22 26.59 -2.90
CA VAL A 177 10.72 27.24 -1.69
C VAL A 177 9.46 26.50 -1.24
N PRO A 178 9.46 25.89 -0.05
CA PRO A 178 8.29 25.20 0.48
C PRO A 178 7.18 26.20 0.82
N THR A 179 5.96 25.87 0.43
CA THR A 179 4.74 26.60 0.79
C THR A 179 4.38 26.34 2.25
N VAL A 180 4.49 25.08 2.69
CA VAL A 180 4.28 24.69 4.09
C VAL A 180 5.54 23.95 4.57
N PRO A 181 6.49 24.66 5.22
CA PRO A 181 7.72 24.03 5.68
C PRO A 181 7.46 23.05 6.83
N ALA A 182 8.07 21.87 6.73
CA ALA A 182 8.09 20.83 7.74
C ALA A 182 8.81 21.31 9.02
N GLY A 183 8.19 21.15 10.18
CA GLY A 183 8.74 21.59 11.47
C GLY A 183 9.73 20.60 12.08
N PRO A 184 10.54 21.02 13.07
CA PRO A 184 11.54 20.13 13.70
C PRO A 184 10.95 18.97 14.50
N ASN A 185 9.68 19.08 14.89
CA ASN A 185 8.95 18.09 15.68
C ASN A 185 7.77 17.48 14.89
N GLY A 186 7.83 17.50 13.55
CA GLY A 186 6.80 16.92 12.70
C GLY A 186 5.81 17.93 12.13
N ASN A 187 4.87 17.40 11.34
CA ASN A 187 3.74 18.10 10.74
C ASN A 187 2.55 17.14 10.70
N VAL A 188 1.32 17.64 10.82
CA VAL A 188 0.09 16.82 10.84
C VAL A 188 -0.17 16.05 9.54
N ARG A 189 0.49 16.43 8.43
CA ARG A 189 0.39 15.77 7.12
C ARG A 189 1.47 14.72 6.86
N CYS A 190 2.35 14.51 7.83
CA CYS A 190 3.54 13.69 7.68
C CYS A 190 3.66 12.69 8.82
N ASP A 191 4.48 11.67 8.60
CA ASP A 191 4.93 10.80 9.66
C ASP A 191 5.96 11.54 10.55
N PRO A 192 6.06 11.18 11.84
CA PRO A 192 6.93 11.88 12.78
C PRO A 192 8.43 11.66 12.48
N PRO A 193 9.26 12.69 12.67
CA PRO A 193 10.71 12.56 12.59
C PRO A 193 11.26 11.72 13.75
N VAL A 194 12.48 11.22 13.58
CA VAL A 194 13.24 10.53 14.63
C VAL A 194 13.34 11.37 15.90
N THR A 195 13.50 12.70 15.78
CA THR A 195 13.59 13.63 16.91
C THR A 195 12.35 13.59 17.81
N LEU A 196 11.15 13.50 17.23
CA LEU A 196 9.91 13.40 17.99
C LEU A 196 9.83 12.03 18.69
N ALA A 197 10.18 10.95 18.00
CA ALA A 197 10.21 9.61 18.59
C ALA A 197 11.21 9.52 19.76
N ASP A 198 12.40 10.10 19.63
CA ASP A 198 13.41 10.15 20.69
C ASP A 198 12.92 10.96 21.90
N SER A 199 12.28 12.11 21.68
CA SER A 199 11.72 12.91 22.77
C SER A 199 10.60 12.18 23.53
N MET A 200 9.77 11.41 22.82
CA MET A 200 8.77 10.54 23.43
C MET A 200 9.45 9.49 24.31
N LEU A 201 10.49 8.81 23.79
CA LEU A 201 11.21 7.77 24.55
C LEU A 201 11.92 8.35 25.79
N ALA A 202 12.48 9.55 25.70
CA ALA A 202 13.06 10.25 26.84
C ALA A 202 12.01 10.54 27.94
N GLU A 203 10.80 10.93 27.56
CA GLU A 203 9.70 11.12 28.51
C GLU A 203 9.24 9.79 29.13
N VAL A 204 9.19 8.71 28.33
CA VAL A 204 8.89 7.37 28.83
C VAL A 204 9.88 6.94 29.90
N GLU A 205 11.17 7.22 29.72
CA GLU A 205 12.20 6.96 30.73
C GLU A 205 11.94 7.78 32.01
N ARG A 206 11.63 9.08 31.87
CA ARG A 206 11.32 9.98 33.00
C ARG A 206 10.09 9.54 33.80
N LEU A 207 9.13 8.88 33.17
CA LEU A 207 7.94 8.37 33.85
C LEU A 207 8.21 7.14 34.74
N HIS A 208 9.41 6.54 34.65
CA HIS A 208 9.83 5.34 35.38
C HIS A 208 8.75 4.23 35.38
N PRO A 209 8.22 3.82 34.21
CA PRO A 209 7.21 2.77 34.15
C PRO A 209 7.81 1.44 34.59
N ARG A 210 6.95 0.53 35.06
CA ARG A 210 7.38 -0.84 35.37
C ARG A 210 7.85 -1.59 34.12
N PHE A 211 7.17 -1.35 33.01
CA PHE A 211 7.55 -1.81 31.67
C PHE A 211 6.81 -0.97 30.62
N SER A 212 7.32 -0.99 29.39
CA SER A 212 6.66 -0.46 28.21
C SER A 212 6.15 -1.59 27.33
N ARG A 213 5.03 -1.35 26.63
CA ARG A 213 4.49 -2.24 25.60
C ARG A 213 4.39 -1.46 24.30
N LEU A 214 5.02 -1.98 23.25
CA LEU A 214 4.86 -1.49 21.89
C LEU A 214 3.83 -2.37 21.16
N THR A 215 2.86 -1.76 20.51
CA THR A 215 1.92 -2.41 19.59
C THR A 215 1.79 -1.59 18.30
N GLY A 216 0.79 -1.90 17.48
CA GLY A 216 0.56 -1.25 16.19
C GLY A 216 0.93 -2.18 15.04
N ASP A 217 0.67 -1.73 13.82
CA ASP A 217 1.30 -2.35 12.66
C ASP A 217 2.81 -2.06 12.70
N GLY A 218 3.63 -2.94 12.14
CA GLY A 218 5.09 -2.91 12.28
C GLY A 218 5.79 -1.75 11.54
N THR A 219 5.19 -0.56 11.48
CA THR A 219 5.58 0.61 10.68
C THR A 219 6.82 1.36 11.18
N CYS A 220 7.70 0.67 11.91
CA CYS A 220 9.14 0.96 11.79
C CYS A 220 9.65 0.71 10.35
N ALA A 221 8.87 0.01 9.51
CA ALA A 221 9.02 0.00 8.07
C ALA A 221 8.24 1.17 7.43
N ARG A 222 8.92 1.87 6.51
CA ARG A 222 8.47 3.04 5.74
C ARG A 222 7.00 2.92 5.34
N ARG A 223 6.19 3.92 5.72
CA ARG A 223 4.73 3.91 5.47
C ARG A 223 4.36 3.73 4.01
N ILE A 224 5.22 4.09 3.06
CA ILE A 224 5.34 3.42 1.77
C ILE A 224 6.79 3.62 1.30
N SER A 225 7.46 2.60 0.79
CA SER A 225 8.74 2.73 0.06
C SER A 225 8.49 2.36 -1.40
N TRP A 226 8.09 3.34 -2.22
CA TRP A 226 8.07 3.18 -3.67
C TRP A 226 9.44 3.54 -4.27
N ALA A 227 10.18 4.46 -3.65
CA ALA A 227 11.57 4.72 -3.94
C ALA A 227 12.46 3.83 -3.06
N LEU A 228 13.37 3.09 -3.72
CA LEU A 228 14.58 2.54 -3.10
C LEU A 228 15.72 3.52 -3.31
#